data_AF-A0A0D2R9W9-F1
#
_entry.id   AF-A0A0D2R9W9-F1
#
_cell.length_a   1.000
_cell.length_b   1.000
_cell.length_c   1.000
_cell.angle_alpha   90.00
_cell.angle_beta   90.00
_cell.angle_gamma   90.00
#
_symmetry.space_group_name_H-M   'P 1'
#
loop_
_entity.id
_entity.type
_entity.pdbx_description
1 polymer ?
#
loop_
_entity_poly.entity_id
_entity_poly.type
_entity_poly.pdbx_seq_one_letter_code
_entity_poly.pdbx_strand_id
1 'polypeptide(L)'
;MEVVFPVIDLSKINGEERGATMDMIKDACESWGFFEVMKQFAVELKKLAEKLLDILCENLRLEQGYLKKVFYGSKWPNFGTKVSGLQLLKDDQWIDVAPLKHSIIINLGDQLEVITNGKYKSVMHRVLAQTDGTQMSIASFYNPGSDDVIYPTPPLVDKEVEKPIAHPKFMFEDYMKVYPALKFEDNEPRFEAMKIMESTISFGPVATV
;
A
#
# COMPACT_ATOMS: atom_id res chain seq x y z
N MET A 1 23.46 -12.31 11.73
CA MET A 1 23.52 -10.94 11.19
C MET A 1 22.41 -10.15 11.85
N GLU A 2 22.69 -8.92 12.27
CA GLU A 2 21.69 -8.02 12.84
C GLU A 2 20.77 -7.54 11.71
N VAL A 3 19.46 -7.68 11.89
CA VAL A 3 18.44 -7.37 10.88
C VAL A 3 17.97 -5.93 11.13
N VAL A 4 18.30 -5.02 10.21
CA VAL A 4 18.01 -3.57 10.35
C VAL A 4 16.76 -3.21 9.55
N PHE A 5 15.71 -2.73 10.22
CA PHE A 5 14.47 -2.27 9.58
C PHE A 5 14.72 -1.02 8.72
N PRO A 6 14.17 -0.94 7.49
CA PRO A 6 14.46 0.16 6.57
C PRO A 6 13.84 1.49 7.03
N VAL A 7 14.71 2.49 7.25
CA VAL A 7 14.35 3.89 7.48
C VAL A 7 14.83 4.71 6.29
N ILE A 8 13.92 5.42 5.62
CA ILE A 8 14.16 6.10 4.35
C ILE A 8 13.88 7.60 4.49
N ASP A 9 14.87 8.42 4.15
CA ASP A 9 14.73 9.87 4.11
C ASP A 9 14.18 10.33 2.74
N LEU A 10 12.86 10.59 2.69
CA LEU A 10 12.22 11.04 1.46
C LEU A 10 12.61 12.47 1.03
N SER A 11 13.27 13.26 1.87
CA SER A 11 13.74 14.59 1.47
C SER A 11 14.72 14.53 0.29
N LYS A 12 15.37 13.38 0.11
CA LYS A 12 16.38 13.10 -0.92
C LYS A 12 15.79 12.71 -2.28
N ILE A 13 14.48 12.42 -2.37
CA ILE A 13 13.85 11.87 -3.58
C ILE A 13 13.79 12.85 -4.77
N ASN A 14 13.96 14.14 -4.51
CA ASN A 14 13.96 15.21 -5.51
C ASN A 14 15.36 15.81 -5.75
N GLY A 15 16.42 15.18 -5.24
CA GLY A 15 17.80 15.67 -5.34
C GLY A 15 18.74 14.68 -6.01
N GLU A 16 20.05 14.94 -5.88
CA GLU A 16 21.12 14.12 -6.46
C GLU A 16 21.12 12.67 -5.93
N GLU A 17 20.62 12.47 -4.71
CA GLU A 17 20.50 11.17 -4.05
C GLU A 17 19.24 10.39 -4.45
N ARG A 18 18.45 10.86 -5.44
CA ARG A 18 17.20 10.21 -5.87
C ARG A 18 17.40 8.75 -6.25
N GLY A 19 18.43 8.43 -7.03
CA GLY A 19 18.69 7.05 -7.50
C GLY A 19 18.82 6.09 -6.32
N ALA A 20 19.76 6.38 -5.42
CA ALA A 20 19.98 5.59 -4.20
C ALA A 20 18.73 5.51 -3.30
N THR A 21 17.99 6.62 -3.16
CA THR A 21 16.76 6.66 -2.37
C THR A 21 15.67 5.75 -3.00
N MET A 22 15.54 5.75 -4.32
CA MET A 22 14.61 4.88 -5.04
C MET A 22 15.00 3.40 -4.94
N ASP A 23 16.29 3.10 -4.94
CA ASP A 23 16.79 1.72 -4.74
C ASP A 23 16.47 1.20 -3.34
N MET A 24 16.63 2.05 -2.31
CA MET A 24 16.22 1.73 -0.94
C MET A 24 14.71 1.50 -0.81
N ILE A 25 13.90 2.35 -1.46
CA ILE A 25 12.43 2.16 -1.48
C ILE A 25 12.07 0.85 -2.18
N LYS A 26 12.72 0.57 -3.31
CA LYS A 26 12.48 -0.66 -4.08
C LYS A 26 12.81 -1.89 -3.26
N ASP A 27 13.98 -1.95 -2.63
CA ASP A 27 14.35 -3.06 -1.75
C ASP A 27 13.41 -3.18 -0.55
N ALA A 28 13.05 -2.07 0.09
CA ALA A 28 12.12 -2.10 1.21
C ALA A 28 10.73 -2.65 0.81
N CYS A 29 10.21 -2.25 -0.35
CA CYS A 29 8.93 -2.77 -0.86
C CYS A 29 9.00 -4.25 -1.25
N GLU A 30 10.06 -4.67 -1.96
CA GLU A 30 10.22 -6.04 -2.45
C GLU A 30 10.56 -7.03 -1.31
N SER A 31 11.40 -6.60 -0.36
CA SER A 31 11.96 -7.45 0.67
C SER A 31 11.20 -7.36 2.01
N TRP A 32 10.52 -6.25 2.32
CA TRP A 32 9.90 -6.02 3.63
C TRP A 32 8.40 -5.73 3.59
N GLY A 33 7.88 -5.13 2.52
CA GLY A 33 6.50 -4.65 2.45
C GLY A 33 6.17 -3.49 3.40
N PHE A 34 7.15 -3.04 4.18
CA PHE A 34 7.06 -1.98 5.20
C PHE A 34 8.35 -1.15 5.21
N PHE A 35 8.23 0.15 5.48
CA PHE A 35 9.38 1.03 5.76
C PHE A 35 8.98 2.28 6.53
N GLU A 36 9.98 2.96 7.08
CA GLU A 36 9.82 4.18 7.85
C GLU A 36 10.28 5.44 7.10
N VAL A 37 9.66 6.59 7.39
CA VAL A 37 10.05 7.91 6.82
C VAL A 37 10.13 9.01 7.89
N MET A 38 11.08 9.95 7.78
CA MET A 38 11.46 10.89 8.87
C MET A 38 11.01 12.38 8.72
N LYS A 39 10.41 12.91 9.82
CA LYS A 39 10.54 14.22 10.51
C LYS A 39 10.01 15.60 10.01
N GLN A 40 9.59 15.88 8.78
CA GLN A 40 9.08 17.23 8.41
C GLN A 40 7.54 17.31 8.19
N PHE A 41 6.82 16.40 8.81
CA PHE A 41 5.74 15.69 8.13
C PHE A 41 4.39 16.43 7.99
N ALA A 42 4.00 17.39 8.81
CA ALA A 42 2.63 17.95 8.72
C ALA A 42 2.42 18.94 7.56
N VAL A 43 3.41 19.79 7.26
CA VAL A 43 3.32 20.82 6.21
C VAL A 43 3.57 20.21 4.83
N GLU A 44 4.49 19.25 4.75
CA GLU A 44 4.79 18.53 3.52
C GLU A 44 3.74 17.45 3.19
N LEU A 45 3.05 16.85 4.18
CA LEU A 45 1.92 15.94 3.92
C LEU A 45 0.83 16.59 3.06
N LYS A 46 0.48 17.83 3.38
CA LYS A 46 -0.52 18.58 2.63
C LYS A 46 -0.03 18.86 1.21
N LYS A 47 1.22 19.33 1.05
CA LYS A 47 1.82 19.60 -0.26
C LYS A 47 1.98 18.33 -1.09
N LEU A 48 2.39 17.22 -0.48
CA LEU A 48 2.56 15.93 -1.14
C LEU A 48 1.22 15.34 -1.57
N ALA A 49 0.20 15.37 -0.71
CA ALA A 49 -1.15 14.95 -1.07
C ALA A 49 -1.68 15.77 -2.26
N GLU A 50 -1.57 17.10 -2.19
CA GLU A 50 -1.94 18.00 -3.29
C GLU A 50 -1.17 17.71 -4.58
N LYS A 51 0.14 17.43 -4.47
CA LYS A 51 1.00 17.14 -5.63
C LYS A 51 0.73 15.75 -6.21
N LEU A 52 0.45 14.75 -5.39
CA LEU A 52 0.02 13.42 -5.84
C LEU A 52 -1.32 13.50 -6.57
N LEU A 53 -2.27 14.29 -6.06
CA LEU A 53 -3.56 14.50 -6.74
C LEU A 53 -3.39 15.19 -8.10
N ASP A 54 -2.45 16.14 -8.23
CA ASP A 54 -2.14 16.76 -9.52
C ASP A 54 -1.45 15.77 -10.48
N ILE A 55 -0.48 14.99 -10.00
CA ILE A 55 0.21 13.97 -10.79
C ILE A 55 -0.78 12.89 -11.25
N LEU A 56 -1.75 12.53 -10.40
CA LEU A 56 -2.84 11.62 -10.76
C LEU A 56 -3.76 12.25 -11.80
N CYS A 57 -4.11 13.55 -11.69
CA CYS A 57 -4.86 14.24 -12.74
C CYS A 57 -4.11 14.19 -14.08
N GLU A 58 -2.81 14.47 -14.07
CA GLU A 58 -1.96 14.48 -15.26
C GLU A 58 -1.83 13.09 -15.89
N ASN A 59 -1.53 12.06 -15.10
CA ASN A 59 -1.46 10.67 -15.58
C ASN A 59 -2.80 10.16 -16.12
N LEU A 60 -3.92 10.66 -15.59
CA LEU A 60 -5.27 10.28 -16.00
C LEU A 60 -5.87 11.20 -17.09
N ARG A 61 -5.11 12.20 -17.58
CA ARG A 61 -5.57 13.22 -18.54
C ARG A 61 -6.82 14.01 -18.08
N LEU A 62 -6.98 14.20 -16.77
CA LEU A 62 -8.04 15.02 -16.17
C LEU A 62 -7.63 16.50 -16.13
N GLU A 63 -8.62 17.39 -16.02
CA GLU A 63 -8.35 18.81 -15.80
C GLU A 63 -7.53 19.00 -14.51
N GLN A 64 -6.45 19.77 -14.60
CA GLN A 64 -5.55 19.99 -13.47
C GLN A 64 -6.31 20.52 -12.25
N GLY A 65 -6.11 19.89 -11.09
CA GLY A 65 -6.80 20.26 -9.85
C GLY A 65 -8.24 19.74 -9.73
N TYR A 66 -8.73 18.93 -10.68
CA TYR A 66 -10.02 18.24 -10.56
C TYR A 66 -10.09 17.40 -9.28
N LEU A 67 -9.10 16.53 -9.05
CA LEU A 67 -9.06 15.68 -7.86
C LEU A 67 -8.90 16.52 -6.57
N LYS A 68 -8.16 17.63 -6.60
CA LYS A 68 -8.08 18.54 -5.44
C LYS A 68 -9.44 19.08 -5.03
N LYS A 69 -10.28 19.51 -5.97
CA LYS A 69 -11.65 20.00 -5.68
C LYS A 69 -12.52 18.89 -5.08
N VAL A 70 -12.38 17.66 -5.57
CA VAL A 70 -13.09 16.48 -5.07
C VAL A 70 -12.68 16.16 -3.61
N PHE A 71 -11.39 16.23 -3.28
CA PHE A 71 -10.87 15.93 -1.94
C PHE A 71 -10.97 17.09 -0.93
N TYR A 72 -11.26 18.33 -1.36
CA TYR A 72 -11.32 19.51 -0.48
C TYR A 72 -12.68 19.73 0.22
N GLY A 73 -13.81 19.37 -0.39
CA GLY A 73 -15.15 19.41 0.24
C GLY A 73 -15.49 20.69 1.04
N SER A 74 -16.37 20.58 2.05
CA SER A 74 -16.73 21.68 2.99
C SER A 74 -15.99 21.63 4.33
N LYS A 75 -15.14 20.61 4.56
CA LYS A 75 -14.29 20.44 5.76
C LYS A 75 -12.93 19.84 5.38
N TRP A 76 -11.89 20.32 6.06
CA TRP A 76 -10.48 19.98 5.85
C TRP A 76 -10.14 18.48 6.08
N PRO A 77 -9.09 17.93 5.43
CA PRO A 77 -8.57 16.58 5.69
C PRO A 77 -7.76 16.50 7.01
N ASN A 78 -7.80 15.33 7.69
CA ASN A 78 -7.18 15.08 9.01
C ASN A 78 -5.93 14.18 8.93
N PHE A 79 -4.93 14.40 9.81
CA PHE A 79 -3.66 13.64 9.89
C PHE A 79 -3.25 13.29 11.36
N GLY A 80 -2.56 12.15 11.62
CA GLY A 80 -2.10 11.73 12.97
C GLY A 80 -0.89 10.75 13.00
N THR A 81 -0.22 10.58 14.17
CA THR A 81 1.08 9.85 14.41
C THR A 81 1.01 8.77 15.52
N LYS A 82 1.95 7.79 15.60
CA LYS A 82 1.86 6.52 16.40
C LYS A 82 3.15 6.08 17.15
N VAL A 83 3.05 5.27 18.24
CA VAL A 83 4.15 4.64 19.05
C VAL A 83 3.81 3.20 19.55
N SER A 84 4.78 2.25 19.50
CA SER A 84 5.05 0.93 20.18
C SER A 84 4.11 -0.28 20.03
N GLY A 85 4.61 -1.49 19.68
CA GLY A 85 3.91 -2.80 19.82
C GLY A 85 3.55 -3.54 18.51
N LEU A 86 3.87 -2.97 17.35
CA LEU A 86 3.62 -3.58 16.04
C LEU A 86 4.72 -4.59 15.71
N GLN A 87 4.33 -5.78 15.26
CA GLN A 87 5.23 -6.78 14.68
C GLN A 87 4.79 -7.11 13.26
N LEU A 88 5.75 -7.35 12.37
CA LEU A 88 5.52 -7.91 11.04
C LEU A 88 6.14 -9.31 10.94
N LEU A 89 5.58 -10.17 10.10
CA LEU A 89 6.11 -11.50 9.83
C LEU A 89 7.04 -11.43 8.62
N LYS A 90 8.30 -11.82 8.79
CA LYS A 90 9.29 -11.91 7.71
C LYS A 90 10.12 -13.16 7.90
N ASP A 91 10.27 -13.96 6.85
CA ASP A 91 11.04 -15.21 6.86
C ASP A 91 10.67 -16.12 8.05
N ASP A 92 9.36 -16.27 8.30
CA ASP A 92 8.76 -17.01 9.42
C ASP A 92 9.13 -16.51 10.82
N GLN A 93 9.67 -15.30 10.92
CA GLN A 93 10.04 -14.65 12.18
C GLN A 93 9.23 -13.37 12.38
N TRP A 94 8.72 -13.21 13.61
CA TRP A 94 8.08 -11.97 14.03
C TRP A 94 9.16 -10.93 14.35
N ILE A 95 9.15 -9.83 13.61
CA ILE A 95 10.09 -8.71 13.77
C ILE A 95 9.34 -7.53 14.37
N ASP A 96 9.86 -7.00 15.49
CA ASP A 96 9.35 -5.76 16.08
C ASP A 96 9.62 -4.56 15.18
N VAL A 97 8.56 -3.81 14.89
CA VAL A 97 8.67 -2.50 14.25
C VAL A 97 8.90 -1.47 15.35
N ALA A 98 10.18 -1.25 15.66
CA ALA A 98 10.59 -0.31 16.69
C ALA A 98 10.07 1.11 16.35
N PRO A 99 9.36 1.78 17.26
CA PRO A 99 8.80 3.10 16.96
C PRO A 99 9.90 4.14 16.94
N LEU A 100 10.09 4.80 15.80
CA LEU A 100 10.93 6.00 15.76
C LEU A 100 10.09 7.24 16.04
N LYS A 101 10.65 8.14 16.84
CA LYS A 101 9.98 9.40 17.16
C LYS A 101 9.87 10.27 15.89
N HIS A 102 8.63 10.71 15.60
CA HIS A 102 8.27 11.54 14.44
C HIS A 102 8.41 10.83 13.09
N SER A 103 8.22 9.52 13.06
CA SER A 103 8.16 8.74 11.84
C SER A 103 6.74 8.30 11.50
N ILE A 104 6.57 7.84 10.27
CA ILE A 104 5.38 7.13 9.81
C ILE A 104 5.82 5.76 9.31
N ILE A 105 5.08 4.74 9.69
CA ILE A 105 5.19 3.39 9.15
C ILE A 105 4.25 3.30 7.96
N ILE A 106 4.79 2.96 6.79
CA ILE A 106 4.02 2.66 5.58
C ILE A 106 3.95 1.15 5.43
N ASN A 107 2.76 0.66 5.09
CA ASN A 107 2.54 -0.74 4.74
C ASN A 107 1.76 -0.83 3.44
N LEU A 108 2.04 -1.88 2.67
CA LEU A 108 1.31 -2.19 1.44
C LEU A 108 0.19 -3.19 1.77
N GLY A 109 -0.94 -3.06 1.08
CA GLY A 109 -2.09 -3.96 1.23
C GLY A 109 -2.26 -4.87 0.01
N ASP A 110 -3.13 -5.88 0.14
CA ASP A 110 -3.36 -6.95 -0.84
C ASP A 110 -3.63 -6.43 -2.26
N GLN A 111 -4.25 -5.26 -2.40
CA GLN A 111 -4.55 -4.67 -3.71
C GLN A 111 -3.29 -4.30 -4.49
N LEU A 112 -2.26 -3.75 -3.82
CA LEU A 112 -0.98 -3.45 -4.45
C LEU A 112 -0.20 -4.72 -4.80
N GLU A 113 -0.38 -5.79 -4.02
CA GLU A 113 0.20 -7.09 -4.34
C GLU A 113 -0.37 -7.65 -5.62
N VAL A 114 -1.70 -7.63 -5.77
CA VAL A 114 -2.36 -8.05 -7.02
C VAL A 114 -1.91 -7.20 -8.21
N ILE A 115 -1.95 -5.87 -8.08
CA ILE A 115 -1.59 -4.92 -9.16
C ILE A 115 -0.16 -5.15 -9.64
N THR A 116 0.76 -5.45 -8.72
CA THR A 116 2.18 -5.66 -9.00
C THR A 116 2.52 -7.11 -9.34
N ASN A 117 1.52 -7.98 -9.50
CA ASN A 117 1.66 -9.40 -9.74
C ASN A 117 2.60 -10.10 -8.73
N GLY A 118 2.44 -9.78 -7.45
CA GLY A 118 3.21 -10.35 -6.35
C GLY A 118 4.61 -9.76 -6.16
N LYS A 119 5.00 -8.74 -6.95
CA LYS A 119 6.30 -8.08 -6.81
C LYS A 119 6.41 -7.32 -5.49
N TYR A 120 5.33 -6.68 -5.04
CA TYR A 120 5.25 -6.04 -3.73
C TYR A 120 4.27 -6.81 -2.85
N LYS A 121 4.71 -7.25 -1.67
CA LYS A 121 3.91 -8.14 -0.83
C LYS A 121 3.09 -7.37 0.21
N SER A 122 1.86 -7.83 0.44
CA SER A 122 1.07 -7.51 1.63
C SER A 122 1.51 -8.43 2.76
N VAL A 123 2.10 -7.87 3.81
CA VAL A 123 2.79 -8.64 4.83
C VAL A 123 1.94 -8.76 6.10
N MET A 124 1.87 -9.98 6.64
CA MET A 124 1.17 -10.28 7.88
C MET A 124 1.78 -9.47 9.03
N HIS A 125 0.94 -8.82 9.81
CA HIS A 125 1.36 -8.00 10.94
C HIS A 125 0.39 -8.12 12.09
N ARG A 126 0.90 -7.99 13.32
CA ARG A 126 0.12 -8.07 14.56
C ARG A 126 0.51 -6.98 15.53
N VAL A 127 -0.34 -6.77 16.53
CA VAL A 127 -0.03 -5.90 17.66
C VAL A 127 -0.08 -6.74 18.92
N LEU A 128 0.99 -6.71 19.70
CA LEU A 128 1.03 -7.37 21.00
C LEU A 128 0.46 -6.44 22.08
N ALA A 129 -0.47 -6.97 22.88
CA ALA A 129 -0.94 -6.27 24.07
C ALA A 129 0.17 -6.23 25.13
N GLN A 130 0.36 -5.08 25.76
CA GLN A 130 1.34 -4.89 26.84
C GLN A 130 0.59 -4.54 28.13
N THR A 131 1.10 -5.04 29.26
CA THR A 131 0.50 -4.82 30.60
C THR A 131 0.98 -3.53 31.26
N ASP A 132 2.06 -2.92 30.74
CA ASP A 132 2.74 -1.74 31.27
C ASP A 132 2.83 -0.62 30.24
N GLY A 133 1.71 0.03 29.96
CA GLY A 133 1.66 1.21 29.08
C GLY A 133 0.39 1.25 28.26
N THR A 134 0.14 2.40 27.63
CA THR A 134 -1.01 2.61 26.73
C THR A 134 -0.51 2.92 25.34
N GLN A 135 -0.89 2.10 24.36
CA GLN A 135 -0.55 2.29 22.95
C GLN A 135 -1.61 3.13 22.25
N MET A 136 -1.19 4.15 21.51
CA MET A 136 -2.07 4.93 20.64
C MET A 136 -1.68 4.72 19.18
N SER A 137 -2.65 4.28 18.38
CA SER A 137 -2.51 4.01 16.95
C SER A 137 -3.51 4.83 16.15
N ILE A 138 -3.03 5.55 15.15
CA ILE A 138 -3.86 6.11 14.09
C ILE A 138 -3.40 5.47 12.80
N ALA A 139 -4.28 4.68 12.18
CA ALA A 139 -4.04 4.02 10.91
C ALA A 139 -4.98 4.60 9.86
N SER A 140 -4.42 5.05 8.75
CA SER A 140 -5.17 5.58 7.60
C SER A 140 -4.97 4.64 6.42
N PHE A 141 -6.07 4.26 5.78
CA PHE A 141 -6.06 3.36 4.64
C PHE A 141 -6.45 4.15 3.40
N TYR A 142 -5.59 4.13 2.39
CA TYR A 142 -5.88 4.66 1.07
C TYR A 142 -6.24 3.49 0.16
N ASN A 143 -7.54 3.21 0.05
CA ASN A 143 -8.06 2.06 -0.67
C ASN A 143 -8.61 2.48 -2.05
N PRO A 144 -8.73 1.53 -3.01
CA PRO A 144 -9.48 1.73 -4.24
C PRO A 144 -10.94 2.15 -3.99
N GLY A 145 -11.57 2.74 -4.99
CA GLY A 145 -13.02 2.91 -5.06
C GLY A 145 -13.74 1.56 -5.07
N SER A 146 -14.98 1.52 -4.61
CA SER A 146 -15.74 0.26 -4.53
C SER A 146 -15.91 -0.43 -5.88
N ASP A 147 -16.12 0.34 -6.93
CA ASP A 147 -16.32 -0.10 -8.31
C ASP A 147 -15.01 -0.27 -9.11
N ASP A 148 -13.86 -0.01 -8.48
CA ASP A 148 -12.57 -0.21 -9.15
C ASP A 148 -12.29 -1.70 -9.38
N VAL A 149 -11.82 -2.00 -10.60
CA VAL A 149 -11.39 -3.35 -10.97
C VAL A 149 -9.90 -3.49 -10.73
N ILE A 150 -9.53 -4.42 -9.85
CA ILE A 150 -8.15 -4.71 -9.45
C ILE A 150 -7.66 -5.94 -10.21
N TYR A 151 -6.49 -5.83 -10.84
CA TYR A 151 -5.86 -6.90 -11.61
C TYR A 151 -4.36 -6.63 -11.80
N PRO A 152 -3.56 -7.67 -12.09
CA PRO A 152 -2.15 -7.51 -12.46
C PRO A 152 -1.97 -6.57 -13.66
N THR A 153 -1.21 -5.50 -13.46
CA THR A 153 -1.02 -4.46 -14.49
C THR A 153 -0.18 -5.01 -15.66
N PRO A 154 -0.66 -5.01 -16.92
CA PRO A 154 -0.01 -5.72 -18.02
C PRO A 154 1.46 -5.32 -18.29
N PRO A 155 1.87 -4.04 -18.13
CA PRO A 155 3.28 -3.65 -18.18
C PRO A 155 4.18 -4.25 -17.08
N LEU A 156 3.62 -4.67 -15.95
CA LEU A 156 4.33 -5.28 -14.81
C LEU A 156 4.28 -6.81 -14.83
N VAL A 157 3.52 -7.40 -15.76
CA VAL A 157 3.65 -8.80 -16.13
C VAL A 157 4.88 -8.87 -17.04
N ASP A 158 6.01 -9.34 -16.53
CA ASP A 158 7.25 -9.46 -17.28
C ASP A 158 6.97 -10.16 -18.61
N LYS A 159 7.17 -9.47 -19.74
CA LYS A 159 7.04 -10.09 -21.07
C LYS A 159 8.20 -11.03 -21.40
N GLU A 160 9.30 -10.94 -20.64
CA GLU A 160 10.55 -11.68 -20.87
C GLU A 160 10.65 -12.98 -20.05
N VAL A 161 9.84 -13.12 -19.00
CA VAL A 161 9.75 -14.34 -18.20
C VAL A 161 8.31 -14.80 -18.29
N GLU A 162 8.06 -16.04 -18.70
CA GLU A 162 6.75 -16.70 -18.64
C GLU A 162 6.27 -16.85 -17.17
N LYS A 163 6.21 -15.77 -16.38
CA LYS A 163 5.56 -15.79 -15.08
C LYS A 163 4.07 -15.81 -15.34
N PRO A 164 3.37 -16.90 -14.95
CA PRO A 164 1.92 -16.93 -15.04
C PRO A 164 1.33 -15.74 -14.27
N ILE A 165 0.19 -15.23 -14.73
CA ILE A 165 -0.62 -14.29 -13.97
C ILE A 165 -0.99 -15.00 -12.67
N ALA A 166 -0.40 -14.59 -11.54
CA ALA A 166 -0.51 -15.31 -10.27
C ALA A 166 -1.77 -14.89 -9.49
N HIS A 167 -2.27 -13.68 -9.76
CA HIS A 167 -3.37 -13.07 -9.02
C HIS A 167 -4.63 -12.85 -9.90
N PRO A 168 -5.82 -12.92 -9.29
CA PRO A 168 -7.11 -12.78 -9.99
C PRO A 168 -7.40 -11.35 -10.44
N LYS A 169 -8.42 -11.22 -11.30
CA LYS A 169 -9.11 -9.96 -11.60
C LYS A 169 -10.47 -9.90 -10.90
N PHE A 170 -10.72 -8.82 -10.16
CA PHE A 170 -11.95 -8.68 -9.38
C PHE A 170 -12.33 -7.21 -9.16
N MET A 171 -13.59 -6.95 -8.80
CA MET A 171 -14.03 -5.64 -8.32
C MET A 171 -13.73 -5.50 -6.83
N PHE A 172 -13.23 -4.34 -6.41
CA PHE A 172 -12.79 -4.11 -5.03
C PHE A 172 -13.91 -4.35 -4.00
N GLU A 173 -15.15 -3.95 -4.31
CA GLU A 173 -16.30 -4.20 -3.44
C GLU A 173 -16.50 -5.71 -3.16
N ASP A 174 -16.32 -6.57 -4.16
CA ASP A 174 -16.51 -8.01 -4.00
C ASP A 174 -15.41 -8.64 -3.15
N TYR A 175 -14.18 -8.16 -3.31
CA TYR A 175 -13.09 -8.51 -2.41
C TYR A 175 -13.41 -8.10 -0.96
N MET A 176 -13.96 -6.91 -0.75
CA MET A 176 -14.33 -6.40 0.57
C MET A 176 -15.53 -7.14 1.19
N LYS A 177 -16.34 -7.87 0.41
CA LYS A 177 -17.39 -8.77 0.94
C LYS A 177 -16.78 -10.05 1.55
N VAL A 178 -15.68 -10.54 0.99
CA VAL A 178 -14.99 -11.75 1.47
C VAL A 178 -14.00 -11.43 2.60
N TYR A 179 -13.34 -10.27 2.53
CA TYR A 179 -12.27 -9.88 3.44
C TYR A 179 -12.60 -10.04 4.94
N PRO A 180 -13.75 -9.60 5.48
CA PRO A 180 -14.05 -9.73 6.91
C PRO A 180 -14.05 -11.18 7.42
N ALA A 181 -14.48 -12.13 6.60
CA ALA A 181 -14.56 -13.55 6.97
C ALA A 181 -13.17 -14.22 7.00
N LEU A 182 -12.23 -13.71 6.21
CA LEU A 182 -10.88 -14.27 6.03
C LEU A 182 -9.78 -13.33 6.53
N LYS A 183 -10.14 -12.31 7.32
CA LYS A 183 -9.24 -11.21 7.70
C LYS A 183 -8.00 -11.67 8.48
N PHE A 184 -8.15 -12.73 9.27
CA PHE A 184 -7.11 -13.24 10.16
C PHE A 184 -6.38 -14.47 9.61
N GLU A 185 -6.76 -14.89 8.40
CA GLU A 185 -6.06 -15.92 7.62
C GLU A 185 -5.01 -15.26 6.72
N ASP A 186 -4.12 -16.07 6.14
CA ASP A 186 -3.23 -15.63 5.06
C ASP A 186 -4.01 -14.99 3.90
N ASN A 187 -3.32 -14.27 3.03
CA ASN A 187 -3.93 -13.61 1.87
C ASN A 187 -4.35 -14.58 0.76
N GLU A 188 -3.67 -15.72 0.62
CA GLU A 188 -3.92 -16.73 -0.42
C GLU A 188 -5.40 -17.16 -0.52
N PRO A 189 -6.09 -17.56 0.58
CA PRO A 189 -7.51 -17.91 0.52
C PRO A 189 -8.42 -16.81 -0.03
N ARG A 190 -8.08 -15.53 0.19
CA ARG A 190 -8.85 -14.39 -0.35
C ARG A 190 -8.66 -14.28 -1.85
N PHE A 191 -7.44 -14.47 -2.35
CA PHE A 191 -7.15 -14.48 -3.77
C PHE A 191 -7.80 -15.68 -4.48
N GLU A 192 -7.77 -16.87 -3.87
CA GLU A 192 -8.45 -18.05 -4.43
C GLU A 192 -9.98 -17.85 -4.52
N ALA A 193 -10.60 -17.25 -3.51
CA ALA A 193 -12.03 -16.91 -3.57
C ALA A 193 -12.35 -15.97 -4.75
N MET A 194 -11.49 -15.01 -5.03
CA MET A 194 -11.65 -14.10 -6.17
C MET A 194 -11.41 -14.80 -7.52
N LYS A 195 -10.47 -15.75 -7.62
CA LYS A 195 -10.27 -16.57 -8.84
C LYS A 195 -11.52 -17.39 -9.17
N ILE A 196 -12.14 -18.00 -8.17
CA ILE A 196 -13.39 -18.77 -8.35
C ILE A 196 -14.50 -17.83 -8.84
N MET A 197 -14.62 -16.65 -8.23
CA MET A 197 -15.61 -15.65 -8.63
C MET A 197 -15.39 -15.15 -10.07
N GLU A 198 -14.15 -14.86 -10.45
CA GLU A 198 -13.76 -14.49 -11.82
C GLU A 198 -14.15 -15.56 -12.84
N SER A 199 -13.90 -16.84 -12.54
CA SER A 199 -14.27 -17.96 -13.42
C SER A 199 -15.78 -18.14 -13.58
N THR A 200 -16.58 -17.60 -12.65
CA THR A 200 -18.04 -17.72 -12.62
C THR A 200 -18.74 -16.49 -13.22
N ILE A 201 -18.06 -15.33 -13.28
CA ILE A 201 -18.59 -14.05 -13.74
C ILE A 201 -17.82 -13.61 -14.99
N SER A 202 -18.49 -13.64 -16.16
CA SER A 202 -17.94 -13.04 -17.38
C SER A 202 -17.95 -11.51 -17.26
N PHE A 203 -16.82 -10.92 -16.87
CA PHE A 203 -16.63 -9.48 -17.00
C PHE A 203 -16.71 -9.11 -18.49
N GLY A 204 -17.75 -8.37 -18.88
CA GLY A 204 -17.90 -7.85 -20.24
C GLY A 204 -16.70 -6.99 -20.66
N PRO A 205 -16.51 -6.74 -21.97
CA PRO A 205 -15.35 -6.01 -22.47
C PRO A 205 -15.27 -4.63 -21.81
N VAL A 206 -14.11 -4.33 -21.22
CA VAL A 206 -13.81 -3.04 -20.60
C VAL A 206 -13.74 -1.99 -21.71
N ALA A 207 -14.49 -0.89 -21.56
CA ALA A 207 -14.35 0.28 -22.40
C ALA A 207 -12.92 0.81 -22.23
N THR A 208 -12.14 0.73 -23.31
CA THR A 208 -10.87 1.44 -23.42
C THR A 208 -11.19 2.91 -23.64
N VAL A 209 -10.72 3.77 -22.74
CA VAL A 209 -10.62 5.22 -22.98
C VAL A 209 -9.26 5.53 -23.56
#